data_AF-A0A1V2MCL9-F1
#
_entry.id   AF-A0A1V2MCL9-F1
#
_cell.length_a   1.000
_cell.length_b   1.000
_cell.length_c   1.000
_cell.angle_alpha   90.00
_cell.angle_beta   90.00
_cell.angle_gamma   90.00
#
_symmetry.space_group_name_H-M   'P 1'
#
loop_
_entity.id
_entity.type
_entity.pdbx_description
1 polymer ?
#
loop_
_entity_poly.entity_id
_entity_poly.type
_entity_poly.pdbx_seq_one_letter_code
_entity_poly.pdbx_strand_id
1 'polypeptide(L)'
;MQFLDKLERKFGKFAIPNLMLYIIFGQGIVFFATLINPILLNNFSFSWAHILQGQVWRLITFIFIPTSLEPMWFLLMVIIYYSVGSNLERILGTFNFNFYYFISIICTIIICAIFGIQGNIGTYINTSLWLSLATFMPEMSFYLYFIIPLKAKYLVYIYLLFMLWDVIGSSNKIATLLQIIASLAGYIIFFVIPLIRGNKFKIWQHSNNKQKSKSRTKSDKVDKVIKVAFHKCTVCGKTELDDEDLDFRYCSTCNKEYCIDHLKFHDH
;
A
#
# COMPACT_ATOMS: atom_id res chain seq x y z
N MET A 1 8.37 -1.88 -17.42
CA MET A 1 7.09 -1.24 -17.05
C MET A 1 7.07 0.24 -17.43
N GLN A 2 7.57 0.63 -18.61
CA GLN A 2 7.65 2.06 -18.96
C GLN A 2 6.28 2.74 -19.13
N PHE A 3 5.21 1.97 -19.42
CA PHE A 3 3.86 2.50 -19.55
C PHE A 3 3.22 2.84 -18.20
N LEU A 4 3.33 1.95 -17.21
CA LEU A 4 2.84 2.19 -15.85
C LEU A 4 3.58 3.34 -15.19
N ASP A 5 4.91 3.43 -15.37
CA ASP A 5 5.70 4.55 -14.81
C ASP A 5 5.30 5.91 -15.42
N LYS A 6 4.97 5.94 -16.73
CA LYS A 6 4.44 7.13 -17.40
C LYS A 6 3.06 7.52 -16.87
N LEU A 7 2.19 6.52 -16.66
CA LEU A 7 0.85 6.73 -16.09
C LEU A 7 0.94 7.21 -14.63
N GLU A 8 1.80 6.63 -13.80
CA GLU A 8 2.04 7.09 -12.43
C GLU A 8 2.50 8.53 -12.41
N ARG A 9 3.42 8.92 -13.31
CA ARG A 9 3.91 10.30 -13.38
C ARG A 9 2.80 11.31 -13.75
N LYS A 10 1.83 10.91 -14.56
CA LYS A 10 0.73 11.79 -15.02
C LYS A 10 -0.46 11.79 -14.05
N PHE A 11 -0.83 10.61 -13.54
CA PHE A 11 -2.07 10.38 -12.78
C PHE A 11 -1.84 10.04 -11.30
N GLY A 12 -0.59 9.93 -10.84
CA GLY A 12 -0.27 9.60 -9.45
C GLY A 12 -0.85 10.56 -8.41
N LYS A 13 -1.15 11.81 -8.80
CA LYS A 13 -1.83 12.79 -7.94
C LYS A 13 -3.30 12.46 -7.65
N PHE A 14 -3.95 11.67 -8.51
CA PHE A 14 -5.35 11.25 -8.37
C PHE A 14 -5.49 9.89 -7.67
N ALA A 15 -4.38 9.28 -7.25
CA ALA A 15 -4.43 8.01 -6.56
C ALA A 15 -5.03 8.21 -5.16
N ILE A 16 -6.08 7.44 -4.84
CA ILE A 16 -6.78 7.54 -3.56
C ILE A 16 -5.96 6.75 -2.52
N PRO A 17 -5.39 7.40 -1.50
CA PRO A 17 -4.68 6.69 -0.44
C PRO A 17 -5.67 5.93 0.44
N ASN A 18 -5.30 4.72 0.88
CA ASN A 18 -6.14 3.84 1.70
C ASN A 18 -7.48 3.49 1.01
N LEU A 19 -7.44 3.13 -0.28
CA LEU A 19 -8.63 2.82 -1.07
C LEU A 19 -9.53 1.78 -0.38
N MET A 20 -8.92 0.76 0.23
CA MET A 20 -9.64 -0.30 0.93
C MET A 20 -10.42 0.16 2.16
N LEU A 21 -10.00 1.25 2.81
CA LEU A 21 -10.76 1.83 3.92
C LEU A 21 -12.12 2.33 3.44
N TYR A 22 -12.15 3.06 2.33
CA TYR A 22 -13.39 3.59 1.75
C TYR A 22 -14.33 2.48 1.30
N ILE A 23 -13.80 1.42 0.69
CA ILE A 23 -14.58 0.26 0.26
C ILE A 23 -15.22 -0.42 1.46
N ILE A 24 -14.45 -0.67 2.52
CA ILE A 24 -14.92 -1.33 3.72
C ILE A 24 -15.93 -0.48 4.49
N PHE A 25 -15.72 0.83 4.54
CA PHE A 25 -16.70 1.75 5.11
C PHE A 25 -18.03 1.69 4.35
N GLY A 26 -17.98 1.68 3.01
CA GLY A 26 -19.16 1.45 2.17
C GLY A 26 -19.82 0.10 2.42
N GLN A 27 -19.04 -0.98 2.56
CA GLN A 27 -19.58 -2.30 2.94
C GLN A 27 -20.28 -2.29 4.30
N GLY A 28 -19.76 -1.54 5.28
CA GLY A 28 -20.41 -1.32 6.57
C GLY A 28 -21.79 -0.68 6.43
N ILE A 29 -21.89 0.39 5.62
CA ILE A 29 -23.17 1.05 5.35
C ILE A 29 -24.16 0.08 4.70
N VAL A 30 -23.73 -0.66 3.67
CA VAL A 30 -24.59 -1.64 2.98
C VAL A 30 -25.00 -2.76 3.93
N PHE A 31 -24.10 -3.25 4.77
CA PHE A 31 -24.39 -4.27 5.77
C PHE A 31 -25.51 -3.82 6.72
N PHE A 32 -25.39 -2.65 7.35
CA PHE A 32 -26.44 -2.12 8.22
C PHE A 32 -27.75 -1.87 7.47
N ALA A 33 -27.69 -1.38 6.23
CA ALA A 33 -28.88 -1.20 5.41
C ALA A 33 -29.58 -2.54 5.09
N THR A 34 -28.81 -3.61 4.85
CA THR A 34 -29.34 -4.95 4.58
C THR A 34 -29.95 -5.62 5.81
N LEU A 35 -29.54 -5.25 7.03
CA LEU A 35 -30.19 -5.70 8.26
C LEU A 35 -31.62 -5.14 8.39
N ILE A 36 -31.87 -3.93 7.88
CA ILE A 36 -33.18 -3.29 7.89
C ILE A 36 -34.06 -3.87 6.78
N ASN A 37 -33.50 -4.02 5.58
CA ASN A 37 -34.22 -4.59 4.45
C ASN A 37 -33.32 -5.47 3.57
N PRO A 38 -33.49 -6.81 3.59
CA PRO A 38 -32.62 -7.73 2.86
C PRO A 38 -32.77 -7.63 1.33
N ILE A 39 -33.91 -7.13 0.82
CA ILE A 39 -34.14 -6.93 -0.62
C ILE A 39 -33.19 -5.87 -1.20
N LEU A 40 -32.67 -4.95 -0.38
CA LEU A 40 -31.70 -3.94 -0.82
C LEU A 40 -30.50 -4.59 -1.53
N LEU A 41 -30.04 -5.76 -1.10
CA LEU A 41 -28.87 -6.42 -1.68
C LEU A 41 -29.04 -6.69 -3.19
N ASN A 42 -30.27 -6.99 -3.63
CA ASN A 42 -30.57 -7.14 -5.06
C ASN A 42 -30.53 -5.81 -5.82
N ASN A 43 -30.71 -4.68 -5.16
CA ASN A 43 -30.56 -3.36 -5.79
C ASN A 43 -29.09 -2.96 -5.93
N PHE A 44 -28.21 -3.47 -5.06
CA PHE A 44 -26.76 -3.25 -5.16
C PHE A 44 -26.08 -4.18 -6.18
N SER A 45 -26.69 -5.34 -6.48
CA SER A 45 -26.16 -6.33 -7.42
C SER A 45 -26.04 -5.77 -8.83
N PHE A 46 -25.06 -6.26 -9.59
CA PHE A 46 -24.87 -5.83 -10.97
C PHE A 46 -25.95 -6.47 -11.86
N SER A 47 -26.59 -5.65 -12.71
CA SER A 47 -27.57 -6.10 -13.69
C SER A 47 -27.55 -5.16 -14.89
N TRP A 48 -27.10 -5.67 -16.04
CA TRP A 48 -27.05 -4.88 -17.27
C TRP A 48 -28.44 -4.42 -17.74
N ALA A 49 -29.44 -5.30 -17.65
CA ALA A 49 -30.81 -5.00 -18.04
C ALA A 49 -31.39 -3.82 -17.22
N HIS A 50 -31.17 -3.80 -15.91
CA HIS A 50 -31.65 -2.71 -15.05
C HIS A 50 -30.82 -1.42 -15.20
N ILE A 51 -29.54 -1.52 -15.55
CA ILE A 51 -28.72 -0.34 -15.87
C ILE A 51 -29.28 0.38 -17.10
N LEU A 52 -29.67 -0.35 -18.14
CA LEU A 52 -30.32 0.22 -19.33
C LEU A 52 -31.68 0.86 -19.02
N GLN A 53 -32.35 0.43 -17.95
CA GLN A 53 -33.60 1.02 -17.45
C GLN A 53 -33.38 2.25 -16.55
N GLY A 54 -32.13 2.73 -16.40
CA GLY A 54 -31.79 3.94 -15.66
C GLY A 54 -31.16 3.71 -14.27
N GLN A 55 -30.95 2.46 -13.85
CA GLN A 55 -30.32 2.15 -12.55
C GLN A 55 -28.79 2.20 -12.60
N VAL A 56 -28.23 3.36 -12.95
CA VAL A 56 -26.80 3.56 -13.22
C VAL A 56 -25.89 3.31 -12.00
N TRP A 57 -26.43 3.43 -10.78
CA TRP A 57 -25.67 3.16 -9.55
C TRP A 57 -25.15 1.72 -9.46
N ARG A 58 -25.79 0.76 -10.13
CA ARG A 58 -25.39 -0.65 -10.22
C ARG A 58 -23.98 -0.88 -10.78
N LEU A 59 -23.41 0.12 -11.47
CA LEU A 59 -22.03 0.10 -11.96
C LEU A 59 -20.99 0.24 -10.84
N ILE A 60 -21.38 0.73 -9.66
CA ILE A 60 -20.46 1.02 -8.55
C ILE A 60 -20.90 0.27 -7.29
N THR A 61 -22.20 0.12 -7.06
CA THR A 61 -22.75 -0.43 -5.82
C THR A 61 -22.33 -1.85 -5.50
N PHE A 62 -22.06 -2.68 -6.51
CA PHE A 62 -21.70 -4.08 -6.31
C PHE A 62 -20.38 -4.25 -5.54
N ILE A 63 -19.50 -3.24 -5.58
CA ILE A 63 -18.21 -3.21 -4.88
C ILE A 63 -18.40 -3.17 -3.36
N PHE A 64 -19.53 -2.60 -2.92
CA PHE A 64 -19.87 -2.43 -1.51
C PHE A 64 -20.74 -3.56 -0.96
N ILE A 65 -20.97 -4.64 -1.73
CA ILE A 65 -21.70 -5.79 -1.20
C ILE A 65 -20.80 -6.49 -0.17
N PRO A 66 -21.26 -6.69 1.08
CA PRO A 66 -20.49 -7.35 2.10
C PRO A 66 -20.27 -8.83 1.76
N THR A 67 -19.09 -9.35 2.08
CA THR A 67 -18.74 -10.77 1.84
C THR A 67 -19.56 -11.74 2.70
N SER A 68 -20.04 -11.29 3.87
CA SER A 68 -20.90 -12.07 4.76
C SER A 68 -22.00 -11.18 5.36
N LEU A 69 -23.18 -11.77 5.55
CA LEU A 69 -24.33 -11.13 6.21
C LEU A 69 -24.43 -11.50 7.70
N GLU A 70 -23.64 -12.46 8.18
CA GLU A 70 -23.59 -12.78 9.60
C GLU A 70 -22.73 -11.76 10.34
N PRO A 71 -23.22 -11.08 11.41
CA PRO A 71 -22.50 -9.98 12.05
C PRO A 71 -21.09 -10.33 12.54
N MET A 72 -20.92 -11.51 13.13
CA MET A 72 -19.62 -11.97 13.64
C MET A 72 -18.61 -12.18 12.50
N TRP A 73 -19.02 -12.88 11.45
CA TRP A 73 -18.17 -13.12 10.28
C TRP A 73 -17.92 -11.85 9.47
N PHE A 74 -18.91 -10.96 9.36
CA PHE A 74 -18.76 -9.67 8.71
C PHE A 74 -17.65 -8.84 9.38
N LEU A 75 -17.69 -8.71 10.70
CA LEU A 75 -16.69 -7.94 11.45
C LEU A 75 -15.28 -8.54 11.28
N LEU A 76 -15.17 -9.86 11.35
CA LEU A 76 -13.90 -10.57 11.10
C LEU A 76 -13.40 -10.31 9.66
N MET A 77 -14.28 -10.43 8.66
CA MET A 77 -13.91 -10.18 7.27
C MET A 77 -13.47 -8.75 7.04
N VAL A 78 -14.17 -7.76 7.62
CA VAL A 78 -13.78 -6.34 7.54
C VAL A 78 -12.35 -6.13 8.02
N ILE A 79 -11.99 -6.68 9.19
CA ILE A 79 -10.63 -6.56 9.74
C ILE A 79 -9.61 -7.20 8.80
N ILE A 80 -9.91 -8.40 8.30
CA ILE A 80 -8.98 -9.13 7.45
C ILE A 80 -8.82 -8.43 6.09
N TYR A 81 -9.90 -8.07 5.40
CA TYR A 81 -9.84 -7.38 4.12
C TYR A 81 -9.13 -6.03 4.22
N TYR A 82 -9.32 -5.29 5.33
CA TYR A 82 -8.59 -4.05 5.56
C TYR A 82 -7.09 -4.31 5.70
N SER A 83 -6.71 -5.32 6.49
CA SER A 83 -5.31 -5.72 6.67
C SER A 83 -4.69 -6.15 5.34
N VAL A 84 -5.32 -7.06 4.60
CA VAL A 84 -4.83 -7.53 3.30
C VAL A 84 -4.69 -6.38 2.31
N GLY A 85 -5.72 -5.55 2.22
CA GLY A 85 -5.79 -4.39 1.35
C GLY A 85 -4.69 -3.36 1.61
N SER A 86 -4.55 -2.93 2.87
CA SER A 86 -3.53 -1.96 3.28
C SER A 86 -2.11 -2.50 3.12
N ASN A 87 -1.88 -3.79 3.39
CA ASN A 87 -0.59 -4.43 3.11
C ASN A 87 -0.28 -4.39 1.60
N LEU A 88 -1.21 -4.81 0.74
CA LEU A 88 -1.03 -4.78 -0.71
C LEU A 88 -0.80 -3.36 -1.24
N GLU A 89 -1.53 -2.36 -0.73
CA GLU A 89 -1.33 -0.96 -1.11
C GLU A 89 0.07 -0.47 -0.73
N ARG A 90 0.57 -0.82 0.46
CA ARG A 90 1.93 -0.47 0.89
C ARG A 90 3.01 -1.14 0.04
N ILE A 91 2.77 -2.37 -0.41
CA ILE A 91 3.69 -3.15 -1.25
C ILE A 91 3.74 -2.62 -2.68
N LEU A 92 2.58 -2.42 -3.30
CA LEU A 92 2.47 -2.01 -4.70
C LEU A 92 2.67 -0.49 -4.87
N GLY A 93 2.39 0.28 -3.82
CA GLY A 93 2.25 1.74 -3.88
C GLY A 93 0.82 2.16 -4.23
N THR A 94 0.38 3.30 -3.70
CA THR A 94 -1.00 3.80 -3.80
C THR A 94 -1.52 3.85 -5.24
N PHE A 95 -0.74 4.38 -6.20
CA PHE A 95 -1.17 4.44 -7.60
C PHE A 95 -1.38 3.05 -8.22
N ASN A 96 -0.43 2.14 -8.02
CA ASN A 96 -0.48 0.80 -8.62
C ASN A 96 -1.62 -0.02 -8.02
N PHE A 97 -1.90 0.12 -6.72
CA PHE A 97 -3.03 -0.54 -6.08
C PHE A 97 -4.37 -0.01 -6.60
N ASN A 98 -4.51 1.31 -6.78
CA ASN A 98 -5.70 1.90 -7.42
C ASN A 98 -5.87 1.37 -8.85
N PHE A 99 -4.80 1.38 -9.65
CA PHE A 99 -4.85 0.86 -11.02
C PHE A 99 -5.21 -0.62 -11.06
N TYR A 100 -4.61 -1.43 -10.18
CA TYR A 100 -4.93 -2.85 -9.99
C TYR A 100 -6.42 -3.06 -9.72
N TYR A 101 -7.02 -2.27 -8.84
CA TYR A 101 -8.41 -2.47 -8.44
C TYR A 101 -9.38 -1.98 -9.53
N PHE A 102 -9.14 -0.79 -10.08
CA PHE A 102 -10.00 -0.20 -11.10
C PHE A 102 -9.94 -0.94 -12.43
N ILE A 103 -8.79 -1.45 -12.86
CA ILE A 103 -8.71 -2.22 -14.10
C ILE A 103 -9.52 -3.52 -13.99
N SER A 104 -9.46 -4.20 -12.84
CA SER A 104 -10.28 -5.39 -12.58
C SER A 104 -11.77 -5.07 -12.62
N ILE A 105 -12.20 -3.96 -11.99
CA ILE A 105 -13.60 -3.51 -12.04
C ILE A 105 -14.06 -3.25 -13.48
N ILE A 106 -13.31 -2.45 -14.23
CA ILE A 106 -13.68 -2.04 -15.59
C ILE A 106 -13.76 -3.24 -16.52
N CYS A 107 -12.75 -4.12 -16.48
CA CYS A 107 -12.75 -5.34 -17.30
C CYS A 107 -13.95 -6.24 -16.94
N THR A 108 -14.26 -6.39 -15.64
CA THR A 108 -15.38 -7.23 -15.19
C THR A 108 -16.72 -6.67 -15.68
N ILE A 109 -16.94 -5.36 -15.53
CA ILE A 109 -18.16 -4.69 -16.00
C ILE A 109 -18.35 -4.91 -17.51
N ILE A 110 -17.29 -4.75 -18.30
CA ILE A 110 -17.35 -4.91 -19.76
C ILE A 110 -17.76 -6.35 -20.12
N ILE A 111 -17.11 -7.35 -19.54
CA ILE A 111 -17.44 -8.76 -19.84
C ILE A 111 -18.85 -9.10 -19.35
N CYS A 112 -19.24 -8.69 -18.14
CA CYS A 112 -20.58 -8.96 -17.63
C CYS A 112 -21.67 -8.26 -18.45
N ALA A 113 -21.40 -7.07 -19.00
CA ALA A 113 -22.32 -6.38 -19.90
C ALA A 113 -22.49 -7.11 -21.24
N ILE A 114 -21.39 -7.61 -21.83
CA ILE A 114 -21.41 -8.34 -23.11
C ILE A 114 -22.17 -9.67 -22.99
N PHE A 115 -21.92 -10.42 -21.92
CA PHE A 115 -22.51 -11.76 -21.72
C PHE A 115 -23.82 -11.74 -20.94
N GLY A 116 -24.30 -10.57 -20.52
CA GLY A 116 -25.55 -10.42 -19.76
C GLY A 116 -25.51 -11.08 -18.37
N ILE A 117 -24.34 -11.19 -17.76
CA ILE A 117 -24.16 -11.81 -16.44
C ILE A 117 -24.72 -10.86 -15.37
N GLN A 118 -25.49 -11.41 -14.44
CA GLN A 118 -26.12 -10.65 -13.35
C GLN A 118 -25.72 -11.22 -11.99
N GLY A 119 -25.77 -10.38 -10.96
CA GLY A 119 -25.50 -10.78 -9.57
C GLY A 119 -24.28 -10.09 -8.97
N ASN A 120 -23.67 -10.75 -7.99
CA ASN A 120 -22.48 -10.23 -7.31
C ASN A 120 -21.21 -10.57 -8.11
N ILE A 121 -20.84 -9.66 -9.00
CA ILE A 121 -19.64 -9.78 -9.84
C ILE A 121 -18.35 -9.38 -9.09
N GLY A 122 -18.46 -8.84 -7.87
CA GLY A 122 -17.31 -8.41 -7.07
C GLY A 122 -16.56 -9.53 -6.36
N THR A 123 -17.14 -10.74 -6.31
CA THR A 123 -16.57 -11.92 -5.63
C THR A 123 -15.18 -12.25 -6.14
N TYR A 124 -15.00 -12.36 -7.46
CA TYR A 124 -13.71 -12.69 -8.06
C TYR A 124 -12.67 -11.56 -7.92
N ILE A 125 -13.10 -10.30 -7.84
CA ILE A 125 -12.21 -9.16 -7.55
C ILE A 125 -11.67 -9.31 -6.12
N ASN A 126 -12.51 -9.64 -5.15
CA ASN A 126 -12.07 -9.92 -3.79
C ASN A 126 -11.15 -11.15 -3.71
N THR A 127 -11.45 -12.21 -4.47
CA THR A 127 -10.56 -13.39 -4.60
C THR A 127 -9.21 -13.02 -5.22
N SER A 128 -9.16 -12.07 -6.15
CA SER A 128 -7.91 -11.60 -6.74
C SER A 128 -6.99 -10.95 -5.71
N LEU A 129 -7.53 -10.25 -4.70
CA LEU A 129 -6.74 -9.69 -3.58
C LEU A 129 -6.11 -10.81 -2.75
N TRP A 130 -6.88 -11.86 -2.44
CA TRP A 130 -6.39 -13.04 -1.73
C TRP A 130 -5.28 -13.76 -2.50
N LEU A 131 -5.47 -13.99 -3.81
CA LEU A 131 -4.42 -14.55 -4.67
C LEU A 131 -3.17 -13.67 -4.65
N SER A 132 -3.33 -12.36 -4.78
CA SER A 132 -2.21 -11.40 -4.81
C SER A 132 -1.39 -11.46 -3.52
N LEU A 133 -2.05 -11.51 -2.36
CA LEU A 133 -1.39 -11.67 -1.08
C LEU A 133 -0.65 -13.01 -0.98
N ALA A 134 -1.31 -14.10 -1.39
CA ALA A 134 -0.75 -15.45 -1.34
C ALA A 134 0.47 -15.62 -2.26
N THR A 135 0.47 -14.96 -3.43
CA THR A 135 1.63 -14.91 -4.33
C THR A 135 2.75 -14.03 -3.78
N PHE A 136 2.42 -12.96 -3.06
CA PHE A 136 3.43 -12.06 -2.50
C PHE A 136 4.14 -12.65 -1.28
N MET A 137 3.40 -13.30 -0.37
CA MET A 137 3.94 -13.88 0.87
C MET A 137 3.72 -15.40 0.93
N PRO A 138 4.32 -16.18 0.02
CA PRO A 138 4.02 -17.62 -0.11
C PRO A 138 4.42 -18.44 1.13
N GLU A 139 5.43 -17.97 1.88
CA GLU A 139 5.93 -18.62 3.10
C GLU A 139 5.20 -18.17 4.37
N MET A 140 4.25 -17.23 4.28
CA MET A 140 3.41 -16.90 5.43
C MET A 140 2.53 -18.10 5.77
N SER A 141 2.56 -18.55 7.02
CA SER A 141 1.70 -19.61 7.54
C SER A 141 0.49 -19.01 8.25
N PHE A 142 -0.70 -19.41 7.82
CA PHE A 142 -1.95 -19.15 8.54
C PHE A 142 -2.34 -20.40 9.30
N TYR A 143 -2.76 -20.28 10.57
CA TYR A 143 -3.27 -21.42 11.31
C TYR A 143 -4.76 -21.61 11.02
N LEU A 144 -5.08 -22.65 10.25
CA LEU A 144 -6.46 -23.06 9.99
C LEU A 144 -7.02 -23.71 11.26
N TYR A 145 -8.13 -23.17 11.78
CA TYR A 145 -8.76 -23.56 13.06
C TYR A 145 -7.77 -23.63 14.24
N PHE A 146 -6.73 -22.80 14.24
CA PHE A 146 -5.65 -22.81 15.25
C PHE A 146 -4.84 -24.11 15.33
N ILE A 147 -5.03 -25.08 14.41
CA ILE A 147 -4.40 -26.41 14.47
C ILE A 147 -3.43 -26.62 13.31
N ILE A 148 -3.83 -26.32 12.08
CA ILE A 148 -3.06 -26.69 10.88
C ILE A 148 -2.37 -25.45 10.30
N PRO A 149 -1.03 -25.34 10.34
CA PRO A 149 -0.31 -24.25 9.67
C PRO A 149 -0.36 -24.45 8.15
N LEU A 150 -1.20 -23.68 7.48
CA LEU A 150 -1.34 -23.70 6.03
C LEU A 150 -0.53 -22.54 5.44
N LYS A 151 0.49 -22.87 4.64
CA LYS A 151 1.28 -21.87 3.90
C LYS A 151 0.41 -21.18 2.85
N ALA A 152 0.55 -19.87 2.70
CA ALA A 152 -0.25 -19.08 1.75
C ALA A 152 -0.16 -19.60 0.31
N LYS A 153 0.98 -20.19 -0.09
CA LYS A 153 1.11 -20.83 -1.42
C LYS A 153 0.03 -21.87 -1.72
N TYR A 154 -0.46 -22.60 -0.71
CA TYR A 154 -1.53 -23.58 -0.91
C TYR A 154 -2.88 -22.93 -1.19
N LEU A 155 -3.13 -21.73 -0.64
CA LEU A 155 -4.35 -20.97 -0.90
C LEU A 155 -4.51 -20.64 -2.39
N VAL A 156 -3.40 -20.36 -3.10
CA VAL A 156 -3.45 -20.09 -4.55
C VAL A 156 -4.05 -21.27 -5.31
N TYR A 157 -3.57 -22.49 -5.03
CA TYR A 157 -4.08 -23.70 -5.68
C TYR A 157 -5.54 -23.98 -5.31
N ILE A 158 -5.90 -23.76 -4.04
CA ILE A 158 -7.28 -23.93 -3.56
C ILE A 158 -8.23 -22.95 -4.27
N TYR A 159 -7.89 -21.67 -4.34
CA TYR A 159 -8.72 -20.68 -5.03
C TYR A 159 -8.82 -20.94 -6.54
N LEU A 160 -7.72 -21.36 -7.18
CA LEU A 160 -7.76 -21.77 -8.59
C LEU A 160 -8.67 -22.97 -8.82
N LEU A 161 -8.64 -23.97 -7.92
CA LEU A 161 -9.53 -25.12 -7.98
C LEU A 161 -11.00 -24.72 -7.84
N PHE A 162 -11.33 -23.85 -6.88
CA PHE A 162 -12.69 -23.32 -6.73
C PHE A 162 -13.16 -22.57 -7.98
N MET A 163 -12.33 -21.70 -8.54
CA MET A 163 -12.68 -20.99 -9.77
C MET A 163 -12.87 -21.94 -10.97
N LEU A 164 -12.09 -23.01 -11.08
CA LEU A 164 -12.30 -24.04 -12.11
C LEU A 164 -13.60 -24.80 -11.90
N TRP A 165 -13.93 -25.10 -10.64
CA TRP A 165 -15.20 -25.73 -10.28
C TRP A 165 -16.40 -24.85 -10.67
N ASP A 166 -16.32 -23.54 -10.41
CA ASP A 166 -17.35 -22.57 -10.78
C ASP A 166 -17.56 -22.53 -12.31
N VAL A 167 -16.47 -22.59 -13.10
CA VAL A 167 -16.56 -22.64 -14.56
C VAL A 167 -17.26 -23.92 -15.02
N ILE A 168 -16.91 -25.08 -14.45
CA ILE A 168 -17.48 -26.37 -14.86
C ILE A 168 -18.97 -26.48 -14.50
N GLY A 169 -19.36 -25.98 -13.32
CA GLY A 169 -20.74 -25.98 -12.84
C GLY A 169 -21.63 -24.92 -13.50
N SER A 170 -21.04 -23.91 -14.16
CA SER A 170 -21.83 -22.86 -14.81
C SER A 170 -22.46 -23.31 -16.13
N SER A 171 -23.67 -22.78 -16.41
CA SER A 171 -24.37 -23.01 -17.67
C SER A 171 -23.58 -22.49 -18.88
N ASN A 172 -23.01 -21.28 -18.74
CA ASN A 172 -22.22 -20.61 -19.77
C ASN A 172 -20.74 -20.60 -19.41
N LYS A 173 -20.06 -21.73 -19.60
CA LYS A 173 -18.64 -21.95 -19.22
C LYS A 173 -17.70 -20.85 -19.74
N ILE A 174 -17.88 -20.43 -20.99
CA ILE A 174 -17.06 -19.40 -21.64
C ILE A 174 -17.27 -18.04 -20.99
N ALA A 175 -18.52 -17.68 -20.68
CA ALA A 175 -18.85 -16.41 -20.06
C ALA A 175 -18.25 -16.30 -18.64
N THR A 176 -18.41 -17.36 -17.84
CA THR A 176 -17.85 -17.44 -16.48
C THR A 176 -16.32 -17.39 -16.49
N LEU A 177 -15.69 -18.11 -17.42
CA LEU A 177 -14.23 -18.10 -17.57
C LEU A 177 -13.72 -16.70 -17.94
N LEU A 178 -14.36 -16.02 -18.89
CA LEU A 178 -14.00 -14.65 -19.26
C LEU A 178 -14.24 -13.67 -18.11
N GLN A 179 -15.32 -13.83 -17.33
CA GLN A 179 -15.59 -13.00 -16.14
C GLN A 179 -14.49 -13.15 -15.10
N ILE A 180 -14.08 -14.39 -14.82
CA ILE A 180 -12.99 -14.69 -13.87
C ILE A 180 -11.69 -14.04 -14.35
N ILE A 181 -11.31 -14.26 -15.61
CA ILE A 181 -10.10 -13.66 -16.21
C ILE A 181 -10.14 -12.13 -16.13
N ALA A 182 -11.29 -11.53 -16.43
CA ALA A 182 -11.47 -10.08 -16.37
C ALA A 182 -11.36 -9.53 -14.94
N SER A 183 -11.91 -10.24 -13.96
CA SER A 183 -11.80 -9.88 -12.53
C SER A 183 -10.38 -10.01 -12.01
N LEU A 184 -9.60 -10.94 -12.59
CA LEU A 184 -8.19 -11.15 -12.30
C LEU A 184 -7.25 -10.26 -13.12
N ALA A 185 -7.76 -9.35 -13.96
CA ALA A 185 -6.92 -8.54 -14.85
C ALA A 185 -5.82 -7.77 -14.08
N GLY A 186 -6.16 -7.14 -12.95
CA GLY A 186 -5.18 -6.51 -12.07
C GLY A 186 -4.12 -7.49 -11.55
N TYR A 187 -4.54 -8.66 -11.07
CA TYR A 187 -3.63 -9.72 -10.61
C TYR A 187 -2.71 -10.23 -11.72
N ILE A 188 -3.24 -10.43 -12.92
CA ILE A 188 -2.47 -10.89 -14.07
C ILE A 188 -1.38 -9.86 -14.42
N ILE A 189 -1.73 -8.58 -14.48
CA ILE A 189 -0.80 -7.50 -14.84
C ILE A 189 0.35 -7.36 -13.83
N PHE A 190 0.05 -7.39 -12.53
CA PHE A 190 1.03 -7.08 -11.48
C PHE A 190 1.75 -8.31 -10.91
N PHE A 191 1.18 -9.51 -10.99
CA PHE A 191 1.75 -10.71 -10.37
C PHE A 191 2.11 -11.79 -11.40
N VAL A 192 1.19 -12.12 -12.32
CA VAL A 192 1.41 -13.22 -13.28
C VAL A 192 2.43 -12.85 -14.36
N ILE A 193 2.28 -11.69 -15.02
CA ILE A 193 3.19 -11.27 -16.10
C ILE A 193 4.64 -11.13 -15.60
N PRO A 194 4.93 -10.51 -14.44
CA PRO A 194 6.29 -10.45 -13.92
C PRO A 194 6.88 -11.83 -13.61
N LEU A 195 6.06 -12.75 -13.09
CA LEU A 195 6.46 -14.10 -12.73
C LEU A 195 6.84 -14.94 -13.95
N ILE A 196 6.05 -14.86 -15.03
CA ILE A 196 6.35 -15.54 -16.32
C ILE A 196 7.61 -14.96 -16.97
N ARG A 197 7.83 -13.64 -16.86
CA ARG A 197 9.00 -12.97 -17.46
C ARG A 197 10.31 -13.18 -16.68
N GLY A 198 10.32 -14.01 -15.64
CA GLY A 198 11.51 -14.29 -14.82
C GLY A 198 12.06 -13.07 -14.07
N ASN A 199 11.35 -11.94 -14.09
CA ASN A 199 11.74 -10.75 -13.37
C ASN A 199 11.32 -10.92 -11.92
N LYS A 200 12.27 -11.18 -11.02
CA LYS A 200 12.06 -11.03 -9.57
C LYS A 200 11.37 -9.68 -9.34
N PHE A 201 10.24 -9.68 -8.63
CA PHE A 201 9.34 -8.52 -8.39
C PHE A 201 10.10 -7.18 -8.27
N LYS A 202 10.34 -6.50 -9.40
CA LYS A 202 11.04 -5.19 -9.44
C LYS A 202 10.20 -4.05 -8.85
N ILE A 203 8.93 -4.32 -8.55
CA ILE A 203 7.99 -3.38 -7.92
C ILE A 203 8.51 -2.94 -6.53
N TRP A 204 9.38 -3.73 -5.89
CA TRP A 204 9.94 -3.46 -4.56
C TRP A 204 10.94 -2.28 -4.49
N GLN A 205 11.41 -1.75 -5.64
CA GLN A 205 12.56 -0.83 -5.64
C GLN A 205 12.21 0.66 -5.81
N HIS A 206 10.99 1.01 -6.24
CA HIS A 206 10.66 2.41 -6.58
C HIS A 206 10.14 3.26 -5.41
N SER A 207 9.44 2.68 -4.42
CA SER A 207 8.95 3.43 -3.25
C SER A 207 10.09 3.79 -2.29
N ASN A 208 10.98 2.83 -1.98
CA ASN A 208 12.12 3.06 -1.10
C ASN A 208 13.20 3.98 -1.70
N ASN A 209 13.34 4.05 -3.03
CA ASN A 209 14.33 4.94 -3.65
C ASN A 209 13.89 6.42 -3.66
N LYS A 210 12.59 6.74 -3.73
CA LYS A 210 12.12 8.14 -3.59
C LYS A 210 12.31 8.67 -2.17
N GLN A 211 12.13 7.83 -1.14
CA GLN A 211 12.41 8.21 0.25
C GLN A 211 13.92 8.32 0.55
N LYS A 212 14.75 7.41 0.02
CA LYS A 212 16.22 7.52 0.12
C LYS A 212 16.80 8.69 -0.70
N SER A 213 16.20 9.05 -1.83
CA SER A 213 16.62 10.20 -2.64
C SER A 213 16.33 11.55 -1.95
N LYS A 214 15.18 11.66 -1.27
CA LYS A 214 14.85 12.84 -0.45
C LYS A 214 15.64 12.92 0.86
N SER A 215 16.09 11.79 1.43
CA SER A 215 16.99 11.81 2.59
C SER A 215 18.44 12.13 2.19
N ARG A 216 18.88 11.73 0.99
CA ARG A 216 20.21 12.08 0.45
C ARG A 216 20.33 13.57 0.10
N THR A 217 19.30 14.19 -0.49
CA THR A 217 19.32 15.64 -0.77
C THR A 217 19.28 16.52 0.49
N LYS A 218 18.95 15.95 1.66
CA LYS A 218 19.04 16.66 2.96
C LYS A 218 20.35 16.37 3.71
N SER A 219 21.12 15.36 3.27
CA SER A 219 22.40 14.94 3.85
C SER A 219 23.62 15.58 3.17
N ASP A 220 23.43 16.24 2.02
CA ASP A 220 24.51 16.94 1.29
C ASP A 220 24.71 18.40 1.74
N LYS A 221 23.99 18.85 2.78
CA LYS A 221 24.50 19.94 3.60
C LYS A 221 25.53 19.31 4.53
N VAL A 222 26.76 19.24 4.04
CA VAL A 222 27.96 19.08 4.87
C VAL A 222 27.77 19.99 6.08
N ASP A 223 27.55 19.40 7.25
CA ASP A 223 27.62 20.10 8.51
C ASP A 223 29.04 20.70 8.54
N LYS A 224 29.15 21.99 8.22
CA LYS A 224 30.31 22.77 8.64
C LYS A 224 30.28 22.68 10.15
N VAL A 225 31.10 21.78 10.70
CA VAL A 225 31.38 21.68 12.13
C VAL A 225 31.69 23.10 12.56
N ILE A 226 30.76 23.73 13.29
CA ILE A 226 31.01 25.02 13.91
C ILE A 226 32.06 24.72 14.96
N LYS A 227 33.33 24.96 14.65
CA LYS A 227 34.40 24.93 15.63
C LYS A 227 34.10 26.09 16.59
N VAL A 228 33.54 25.77 17.75
CA VAL A 228 33.35 26.73 18.85
C VAL A 228 34.65 26.74 19.63
N ALA A 229 35.29 27.90 19.76
CA ALA A 229 36.47 28.04 20.61
C ALA A 229 36.06 27.90 22.08
N PHE A 230 36.65 26.96 22.80
CA PHE A 230 36.48 26.76 24.23
C PHE A 230 37.35 27.71 25.05
N HIS A 231 38.53 28.06 24.54
CA HIS A 231 39.51 28.89 25.24
C HIS A 231 39.69 30.25 24.57
N LYS A 232 39.71 31.31 25.38
CA LYS A 232 39.92 32.70 24.89
C LYS A 232 40.73 33.51 25.90
N CYS A 233 41.85 34.06 25.44
CA CYS A 233 42.65 34.96 26.29
C CYS A 233 41.92 36.29 26.51
N THR A 234 41.82 36.70 27.77
CA THR A 234 41.15 37.96 28.16
C THR A 234 41.89 39.24 27.77
N VAL A 235 43.22 39.18 27.52
CA VAL A 235 44.05 40.35 27.16
C VAL A 235 44.11 40.53 25.65
N CYS A 236 44.50 39.49 24.90
CA CYS A 236 44.71 39.59 23.45
C CYS A 236 43.53 39.08 22.61
N GLY A 237 42.55 38.40 23.23
CA GLY A 237 41.36 37.90 22.55
C GLY A 237 41.59 36.68 21.65
N LYS A 238 42.83 36.19 21.51
CA LYS A 238 43.16 34.98 20.75
C LYS A 238 42.47 33.76 21.32
N THR A 239 42.08 32.86 20.43
CA THR A 239 41.43 31.59 20.74
C THR A 239 42.27 30.42 20.27
N GLU A 240 42.01 29.22 20.79
CA GLU A 240 42.63 27.96 20.32
C GLU A 240 42.39 27.65 18.84
N LEU A 241 41.50 28.39 18.17
CA LEU A 241 41.22 28.25 16.74
C LEU A 241 42.15 29.10 15.87
N ASP A 242 42.83 30.09 16.46
CA ASP A 242 43.72 31.00 15.74
C ASP A 242 45.12 30.42 15.56
N ASP A 243 45.56 29.53 16.47
CA ASP A 243 46.86 28.85 16.42
C ASP A 243 46.82 27.57 17.28
N GLU A 244 47.19 26.41 16.71
CA GLU A 244 47.03 25.09 17.37
C GLU A 244 48.07 24.85 18.49
N ASP A 245 49.14 25.63 18.54
CA ASP A 245 50.22 25.51 19.54
C ASP A 245 50.04 26.45 20.75
N LEU A 246 48.92 27.18 20.84
CA LEU A 246 48.64 28.09 21.95
C LEU A 246 48.02 27.38 23.16
N ASP A 247 48.78 27.35 24.26
CA ASP A 247 48.29 26.86 25.55
C ASP A 247 47.63 27.98 26.38
N PHE A 248 46.45 27.69 26.93
CA PHE A 248 45.70 28.58 27.82
C PHE A 248 45.74 28.08 29.27
N ARG A 249 45.87 29.01 30.23
CA ARG A 249 45.89 28.71 31.67
C ARG A 249 45.10 29.74 32.46
N TYR A 250 44.59 29.31 33.61
CA TYR A 250 43.90 30.16 34.58
C TYR A 250 44.87 30.74 35.60
N CYS A 251 44.69 32.02 35.90
CA CYS A 251 45.38 32.63 37.04
C CYS A 251 44.61 32.36 38.33
N SER A 252 45.29 31.84 39.36
CA SER A 252 44.68 31.44 40.63
C SER A 252 44.10 32.60 41.45
N THR A 253 44.58 33.83 41.23
CA THR A 253 44.10 35.03 41.92
C THR A 253 42.97 35.74 41.16
N CYS A 254 43.06 35.86 39.83
CA CYS A 254 42.10 36.62 39.01
C CYS A 254 40.95 35.77 38.44
N ASN A 255 41.05 34.44 38.51
CA ASN A 255 40.10 33.47 37.96
C ASN A 255 39.70 33.71 36.49
N LYS A 256 40.61 34.30 35.71
CA LYS A 256 40.47 34.56 34.27
C LYS A 256 41.48 33.73 33.49
N GLU A 257 41.16 33.48 32.23
CA GLU A 257 41.97 32.68 31.32
C GLU A 257 42.90 33.57 30.47
N TYR A 258 44.16 33.13 30.35
CA TYR A 258 45.22 33.81 29.64
C TYR A 258 46.04 32.81 28.83
N CYS A 259 46.58 33.24 27.68
CA CYS A 259 47.63 32.46 27.02
C CYS A 259 48.95 32.56 27.81
N ILE A 260 49.88 31.62 27.62
CA ILE A 260 51.15 31.55 28.36
C ILE A 260 51.91 32.88 28.39
N ASP A 261 51.93 33.60 27.26
CA ASP A 261 52.66 34.88 27.15
C ASP A 261 52.08 35.97 28.06
N HIS A 262 50.74 36.03 28.19
CA HIS A 262 50.06 37.04 29.01
C HIS A 262 49.84 36.59 30.46
N LEU A 263 50.02 35.30 30.76
CA LEU A 263 49.91 34.77 32.12
C LEU A 263 50.95 35.41 33.07
N LYS A 264 52.12 35.82 32.57
CA LYS A 264 53.21 36.37 33.40
C LYS A 264 53.15 37.88 33.62
N PHE A 265 52.39 38.62 32.81
CA PHE A 265 52.43 40.08 32.75
C PHE A 265 51.04 40.74 32.82
N HIS A 266 50.06 40.07 33.42
CA HIS A 266 48.72 40.64 33.60
C HIS A 266 48.59 41.29 34.98
N ASP A 267 47.81 42.37 35.05
CA ASP A 267 47.46 43.01 36.32
C ASP A 267 46.48 42.13 37.12
N HIS A 268 46.73 42.03 38.42
CA HIS A 268 45.90 41.28 39.37
C HIS A 268 44.69 42.06 39.87
#